data_AF-A0A251US44-F1
#
_entry.id   AF-A0A251US44-F1
#
_cell.length_a   1.000
_cell.length_b   1.000
_cell.length_c   1.000
_cell.angle_alpha   90.00
_cell.angle_beta   90.00
_cell.angle_gamma   90.00
#
_symmetry.space_group_name_H-M   'P 1'
#
loop_
_entity.id
_entity.type
_entity.pdbx_description
1 polymer ?
#
loop_
_entity_poly.entity_id
_entity_poly.type
_entity_poly.pdbx_seq_one_letter_code
_entity_poly.pdbx_strand_id
1 'polypeptide(L)'
;MIGVVVAAQLFCYTGLFIGHGVFEKRAPALLDNFIQAYLTGPFFVLLEVLQMTFGYEPYSSFNDSVKAKVDANIAKWKEEKHKKNF
;
A
#
# COMPACT_ATOMS: atom_id res chain seq x y z
N MET A 1 14.98 6.54 28.84
CA MET A 1 14.58 5.28 28.17
C MET A 1 13.26 5.41 27.41
N ILE A 2 12.23 6.08 27.95
CA ILE A 2 10.94 6.30 27.26
C ILE A 2 11.04 7.28 26.06
N GLY A 3 11.87 8.33 26.15
CA GLY A 3 11.98 9.35 25.10
C GLY A 3 12.51 8.85 23.75
N VAL A 4 13.41 7.86 23.76
CA VAL A 4 13.96 7.27 22.52
C VAL A 4 12.90 6.44 21.80
N VAL A 5 12.06 5.74 22.56
CA VAL A 5 10.94 4.93 22.01
C VAL A 5 9.92 5.83 21.33
N VAL A 6 9.51 6.93 22.00
CA VAL A 6 8.55 7.90 21.44
C VAL A 6 9.12 8.58 20.18
N ALA A 7 10.40 8.96 20.20
CA ALA A 7 11.05 9.56 19.03
C ALA A 7 11.12 8.60 17.84
N ALA A 8 11.45 7.33 18.06
CA ALA A 8 11.44 6.30 17.03
C ALA A 8 10.02 6.05 16.48
N GLN A 9 9.01 6.05 17.35
CA GLN A 9 7.60 5.91 16.95
C GLN A 9 7.17 7.03 16.00
N LEU A 10 7.45 8.29 16.38
CA LEU A 10 7.09 9.46 15.60
C LEU A 10 7.82 9.50 14.25
N PHE A 11 9.09 9.11 14.23
CA PHE A 11 9.88 9.07 13.01
C PHE A 11 9.38 8.00 12.03
N CYS A 12 9.14 6.78 12.53
CA CYS A 12 8.59 5.68 11.74
C CYS A 12 7.17 6.00 11.22
N TYR A 13 6.32 6.63 12.04
CA TYR A 13 4.97 7.00 11.63
C TYR A 13 4.98 8.13 10.59
N THR A 14 5.90 9.09 10.73
CA THR A 14 6.08 10.18 9.76
C THR A 14 6.57 9.64 8.40
N GLY A 15 7.52 8.70 8.41
CA GLY A 15 7.96 8.00 7.21
C GLY A 15 6.83 7.20 6.54
N LEU A 16 5.97 6.54 7.33
CA LEU A 16 4.80 5.83 6.84
C LEU A 16 3.80 6.79 6.15
N PHE A 17 3.58 7.95 6.76
CA PHE A 17 2.65 8.97 6.25
C PHE A 17 3.18 9.66 4.99
N ILE A 18 4.47 9.99 4.96
CA ILE A 18 5.11 10.63 3.80
C ILE A 18 5.24 9.63 2.65
N GLY A 19 5.62 8.39 2.92
CA GLY A 19 5.70 7.33 1.91
C GLY A 19 4.36 7.10 1.23
N HIS A 20 3.28 6.90 1.99
CA HIS A 20 1.95 6.71 1.40
C HIS A 20 1.37 7.99 0.77
N GLY A 21 1.57 9.15 1.40
CA GLY A 21 1.01 10.42 0.93
C GLY A 21 1.66 10.95 -0.35
N VAL A 22 2.98 10.80 -0.48
CA VAL A 22 3.74 11.31 -1.63
C VAL A 22 3.70 10.37 -2.82
N PHE A 23 3.69 9.04 -2.60
CA PHE A 23 3.79 8.08 -3.70
C PHE A 23 2.45 7.78 -4.41
N GLU A 24 1.30 7.95 -3.74
CA GLU A 24 0.01 7.57 -4.34
C GLU A 24 -0.94 8.73 -4.69
N LYS A 25 -0.78 9.97 -4.17
CA LYS A 25 -1.71 11.11 -4.43
C LYS A 25 -3.21 10.75 -4.38
N ARG A 26 -3.57 9.70 -3.65
CA ARG A 26 -4.91 9.13 -3.56
C ARG A 26 -5.31 9.16 -2.09
N ALA A 27 -6.56 9.50 -1.80
CA ALA A 27 -7.10 9.31 -0.46
C ALA A 27 -6.84 7.84 -0.08
N PRO A 28 -6.10 7.59 0.99
CA PRO A 28 -5.58 6.26 1.23
C PRO A 28 -6.77 5.33 1.45
N ALA A 29 -6.70 4.12 0.88
CA ALA A 29 -7.64 3.03 1.20
C ALA A 29 -7.68 2.74 2.72
N LEU A 30 -6.74 3.30 3.48
CA LEU A 30 -6.73 3.41 4.93
C LEU A 30 -7.99 4.06 5.52
N LEU A 31 -8.69 4.97 4.84
CA LEU A 31 -9.91 5.58 5.40
C LEU A 31 -11.16 4.73 5.21
N ASP A 32 -11.18 3.82 4.23
CA ASP A 32 -12.31 2.89 4.01
C ASP A 32 -12.10 1.53 4.72
N ASN A 33 -10.86 1.05 4.87
CA ASN A 33 -10.55 -0.18 5.62
C ASN A 33 -9.13 -0.16 6.23
N PHE A 34 -8.93 0.73 7.23
CA PHE A 34 -7.65 1.01 7.89
C PHE A 34 -6.87 -0.24 8.30
N ILE A 35 -7.56 -1.20 8.94
CA ILE A 35 -6.94 -2.42 9.48
C ILE A 35 -6.40 -3.28 8.33
N GLN A 36 -7.16 -3.42 7.24
CA GLN A 36 -6.72 -4.20 6.10
C GLN A 36 -5.50 -3.56 5.43
N ALA A 37 -5.57 -2.28 5.11
CA ALA A 37 -4.45 -1.56 4.48
C ALA A 37 -3.20 -1.52 5.38
N TYR A 38 -3.38 -1.38 6.70
CA TYR A 38 -2.29 -1.41 7.67
C TYR A 38 -1.62 -2.78 7.78
N LEU A 39 -2.40 -3.88 7.78
CA LEU A 39 -1.82 -5.22 7.75
C LEU A 39 -1.19 -5.51 6.38
N THR A 40 -1.90 -5.33 5.27
CA THR A 40 -1.45 -5.78 3.95
C THR A 40 -0.40 -4.88 3.30
N GLY A 41 -0.35 -3.59 3.66
CA GLY A 41 0.60 -2.63 3.09
C GLY A 41 2.07 -3.05 3.27
N PRO A 42 2.53 -3.31 4.50
CA PRO A 42 3.87 -3.81 4.75
C PRO A 42 4.18 -5.13 4.03
N PHE A 43 3.22 -6.06 3.96
CA PHE A 43 3.40 -7.31 3.21
C PHE A 43 3.53 -7.08 1.71
N PHE A 44 2.77 -6.14 1.15
CA PHE A 44 2.83 -5.81 -0.28
C PHE A 44 4.20 -5.23 -0.66
N VAL A 45 4.68 -4.25 0.10
CA VAL A 45 6.01 -3.64 -0.11
C VAL A 45 7.12 -4.67 0.07
N LEU A 46 7.01 -5.54 1.09
CA LEU A 46 7.97 -6.62 1.31
C LEU A 46 8.02 -7.58 0.11
N LEU A 47 6.87 -8.00 -0.40
CA LEU A 47 6.79 -8.87 -1.58
C LEU A 47 7.34 -8.20 -2.84
N GLU A 48 7.08 -6.91 -3.03
CA GLU A 48 7.62 -6.12 -4.14
C GLU A 48 9.15 -6.01 -4.06
N VAL A 49 9.70 -5.71 -2.89
CA VAL A 49 11.15 -5.67 -2.67
C VAL A 49 11.77 -7.05 -2.87
N LEU A 50 11.16 -8.12 -2.34
CA LEU A 50 11.63 -9.49 -2.58
C LEU A 50 11.59 -9.84 -4.07
N GLN A 51 10.56 -9.41 -4.79
CA GLN A 51 10.47 -9.62 -6.23
C GLN A 51 11.56 -8.85 -6.97
N MET A 52 11.79 -7.57 -6.64
CA MET A 52 12.80 -6.73 -7.31
C MET A 52 14.24 -7.16 -6.98
N THR A 53 14.50 -7.62 -5.76
CA THR A 53 15.86 -7.92 -5.28
C THR A 53 16.24 -9.39 -5.40
N PHE A 54 15.29 -10.32 -5.24
CA PHE A 54 15.53 -11.76 -5.29
C PHE A 54 14.81 -12.46 -6.45
N GLY A 55 14.02 -11.74 -7.25
CA GLY A 55 13.21 -12.37 -8.31
C GLY A 55 12.15 -13.30 -7.73
N TYR A 56 11.65 -13.02 -6.52
CA TYR A 56 10.70 -13.87 -5.82
C TYR A 56 9.40 -14.03 -6.62
N GLU A 57 9.22 -15.21 -7.19
CA GLU A 57 8.03 -15.60 -7.94
C GLU A 57 7.48 -16.91 -7.35
N PRO A 58 6.47 -16.84 -6.47
CA PRO A 58 5.96 -18.02 -5.79
C PRO A 58 5.29 -19.04 -6.74
N TYR A 59 4.83 -18.58 -7.92
CA TYR A 59 4.39 -19.42 -9.04
C TYR A 59 4.42 -18.62 -10.35
N SER A 60 4.53 -19.32 -11.50
CA SER A 60 4.84 -18.81 -12.86
C SER A 60 3.92 -17.73 -13.46
N SER A 61 2.99 -17.14 -12.69
CA SER A 61 2.10 -16.05 -13.12
C SER A 61 1.60 -15.21 -11.94
N PHE A 62 2.30 -15.25 -10.79
CA PHE A 62 1.89 -14.54 -9.58
C PHE A 62 1.89 -13.03 -9.79
N ASN A 63 2.95 -12.48 -10.39
CA ASN A 63 3.05 -11.05 -10.64
C ASN A 63 1.93 -10.56 -11.57
N ASP A 64 1.69 -11.26 -12.68
CA ASP A 64 0.61 -10.92 -13.62
C ASP A 64 -0.77 -10.96 -12.95
N SER A 65 -1.01 -11.98 -12.12
CA SER A 65 -2.27 -12.12 -11.37
C SER A 65 -2.47 -10.99 -10.35
N VAL A 66 -1.40 -10.58 -9.67
CA VAL A 66 -1.42 -9.44 -8.73
C VAL A 66 -1.67 -8.15 -9.51
N LYS A 67 -0.96 -7.94 -10.62
CA LYS A 67 -1.09 -6.76 -11.47
C LYS A 67 -2.50 -6.62 -12.03
N ALA A 68 -3.08 -7.71 -12.55
CA ALA A 68 -4.45 -7.73 -13.04
C ALA A 68 -5.48 -7.34 -11.97
N LYS A 69 -5.31 -7.82 -10.72
CA LYS A 69 -6.17 -7.45 -9.59
C LYS A 69 -6.01 -5.98 -9.19
N VAL A 70 -4.78 -5.46 -9.19
CA VAL A 70 -4.50 -4.04 -8.91
C VAL A 70 -5.14 -3.15 -9.97
N ASP A 71 -4.94 -3.46 -11.24
CA ASP A 71 -5.50 -2.71 -12.38
C ASP A 71 -7.04 -2.71 -12.33
N ALA A 72 -7.67 -3.86 -12.03
CA ALA A 72 -9.13 -3.96 -11.84
C ALA A 72 -9.63 -3.11 -10.67
N ASN A 73 -8.91 -3.08 -9.54
CA ASN A 73 -9.26 -2.26 -8.38
C ASN A 73 -9.10 -0.75 -8.66
N ILE A 74 -8.10 -0.36 -9.44
CA ILE A 74 -7.92 1.03 -9.89
C ILE A 74 -9.06 1.44 -10.81
N ALA A 75 -9.46 0.58 -11.76
CA ALA A 75 -10.58 0.83 -12.67
C ALA A 75 -11.89 1.03 -11.90
N LYS A 76 -12.24 0.09 -11.01
CA LYS A 76 -13.44 0.19 -10.15
C LYS A 76 -13.47 1.49 -9.35
N TRP A 77 -12.35 1.89 -8.75
CA TRP A 77 -12.29 3.15 -8.01
C TRP A 77 -12.48 4.38 -8.88
N LYS A 78 -11.95 4.39 -10.11
CA LYS A 78 -12.20 5.50 -11.04
C LYS A 78 -13.69 5.61 -11.37
N GLU A 79 -14.37 4.49 -11.58
CA GLU A 79 -15.82 4.45 -11.82
C GLU A 79 -16.63 4.93 -10.60
N GLU A 80 -16.32 4.44 -9.39
CA GLU A 80 -16.97 4.86 -8.15
C GLU A 80 -16.76 6.35 -7.84
N LYS A 81 -15.57 6.88 -8.14
CA LYS A 81 -15.27 8.32 -8.02
C LYS A 81 -16.07 9.15 -9.03
N HIS A 82 -16.29 8.64 -10.24
CA HIS A 82 -17.10 9.32 -11.25
C HIS A 82 -18.59 9.35 -10.88
N LYS A 83 -19.11 8.29 -10.23
CA LYS A 83 -20.49 8.26 -9.71
C LYS A 83 -20.73 9.18 -8.52
N LYS A 84 -19.75 9.38 -7.62
CA LYS A 84 -19.88 10.28 -6.45
C LYS A 84 -19.83 11.78 -6.79
N ASN A 85 -19.41 12.14 -8.01
CA ASN A 85 -19.32 13.53 -8.47
C ASN A 85 -20.53 13.98 -9.32
N PHE A 86 -21.55 13.12 -9.46
CA PHE A 86 -22.86 13.44 -10.02
C PHE A 86 -23.90 13.38 -8.90
#